data_AF-A0A401M4G7-F1
#
_entry.id   AF-A0A401M4G7-F1
#
_cell.length_a   1.000
_cell.length_b   1.000
_cell.length_c   1.000
_cell.angle_alpha   90.00
_cell.angle_beta   90.00
_cell.angle_gamma   90.00
#
_symmetry.space_group_name_H-M   'P 1'
#
loop_
_entity.id
_entity.type
_entity.pdbx_description
1 polymer ?
#
loop_
_entity_poly.entity_id
_entity_poly.type
_entity_poly.pdbx_seq_one_letter_code
_entity_poly.pdbx_strand_id
1 'polypeptide(L)'
;MLDPDGRVVGRLRFRACRTCRAGRILDIWVCEAWRHQGLGRELVHSLLAHRPGYLWTTTSQTPDGRAFFLTMARETAVVFPHGGALCRHLMGPFRRSWRYLLAHWSPRRPRAH
;
A
#
# COMPACT_ATOMS: atom_id res chain seq x y z
N MET A 1 -8.22 -7.41 -5.30
CA MET A 1 -9.63 -7.22 -5.65
C MET A 1 -9.80 -7.58 -7.12
N LEU A 2 -10.85 -8.35 -7.42
CA LEU A 2 -11.16 -8.81 -8.78
C LEU A 2 -12.53 -8.25 -9.19
N ASP A 3 -12.74 -8.04 -10.49
CA ASP A 3 -14.08 -7.84 -11.06
C ASP A 3 -14.83 -9.19 -11.19
N PRO A 4 -16.12 -9.18 -11.62
CA PRO A 4 -16.87 -10.42 -11.85
C PRO A 4 -16.22 -11.37 -12.86
N ASP A 5 -15.41 -10.87 -13.78
CA ASP A 5 -14.67 -11.66 -14.78
C ASP A 5 -13.31 -12.18 -14.26
N GLY A 6 -13.00 -11.95 -12.98
CA GLY A 6 -11.76 -12.39 -12.35
C GLY A 6 -10.53 -11.53 -12.67
N ARG A 7 -10.69 -10.35 -13.28
CA ARG A 7 -9.58 -9.44 -13.60
C ARG A 7 -9.23 -8.58 -12.40
N VAL A 8 -7.94 -8.31 -12.18
CA VAL A 8 -7.49 -7.46 -11.06
C VAL A 8 -7.88 -6.01 -11.30
N VAL A 9 -8.85 -5.51 -10.54
CA VAL A 9 -9.28 -4.10 -10.56
C VAL A 9 -8.65 -3.25 -9.47
N GLY A 10 -8.10 -3.89 -8.44
CA GLY A 10 -7.49 -3.18 -7.31
C GLY A 10 -6.48 -4.05 -6.57
N ARG A 11 -5.37 -3.44 -6.16
CA ARG A 11 -4.29 -4.08 -5.41
C ARG A 11 -3.68 -3.11 -4.41
N LEU A 12 -3.41 -3.61 -3.22
CA LEU A 12 -2.55 -2.96 -2.22
C LEU A 12 -1.39 -3.90 -1.92
N ARG A 13 -0.17 -3.40 -2.07
CA ARG A 13 1.05 -4.14 -1.69
C ARG A 13 1.62 -3.54 -0.43
N PHE A 14 2.00 -4.41 0.49
CA PHE A 14 2.57 -4.01 1.76
C PHE A 14 3.60 -5.02 2.25
N ARG A 15 4.41 -4.57 3.21
CA ARG A 15 5.23 -5.44 4.05
C ARG A 15 4.90 -5.17 5.49
N ALA A 16 5.02 -6.18 6.33
CA ALA A 16 4.83 -6.00 7.76
C ALA A 16 5.62 -7.02 8.56
N CYS A 17 6.24 -6.55 9.63
CA CYS A 17 6.94 -7.37 10.61
C CYS A 17 5.97 -7.71 11.73
N ARG A 18 5.81 -9.01 11.99
CA ARG A 18 4.97 -9.51 13.07
C ARG A 18 5.53 -9.15 14.44
N THR A 19 6.84 -9.24 14.62
CA THR A 19 7.53 -8.95 15.89
C THR A 19 7.38 -7.50 16.34
N CYS A 20 7.58 -6.53 15.45
CA CYS A 20 7.49 -5.11 15.80
C CYS A 20 6.09 -4.52 15.60
N ARG A 21 5.13 -5.30 15.08
CA ARG A 21 3.82 -4.82 14.61
C ARG A 21 3.92 -3.56 13.75
N ALA A 22 4.92 -3.53 12.88
CA ALA A 22 5.19 -2.40 12.00
C ALA A 22 4.98 -2.81 10.55
N GLY A 23 4.46 -1.90 9.74
CA GLY A 23 4.17 -2.14 8.33
C GLY A 23 4.53 -0.97 7.43
N ARG A 24 4.76 -1.27 6.16
CA ARG A 24 4.91 -0.27 5.10
C ARG A 24 4.03 -0.63 3.91
N ILE A 25 3.16 0.29 3.53
CA ILE A 25 2.42 0.26 2.28
C ILE A 25 3.38 0.70 1.17
N LEU A 26 3.51 -0.13 0.14
CA LEU A 26 4.44 0.03 -0.97
C LEU A 26 3.77 0.67 -2.17
N ASP A 27 2.57 0.20 -2.51
CA ASP A 27 1.75 0.74 -3.58
C ASP A 27 0.28 0.42 -3.35
N ILE A 28 -0.57 1.34 -3.80
CA ILE A 28 -2.00 1.13 -3.98
C ILE A 28 -2.28 1.43 -5.45
N TRP A 29 -2.85 0.45 -6.14
CA TRP A 29 -3.21 0.56 -7.54
C TRP A 29 -4.67 0.18 -7.72
N VAL A 30 -5.38 1.01 -8.46
CA VAL A 30 -6.77 0.78 -8.88
C VAL A 30 -6.83 1.02 -10.38
N CYS A 31 -7.48 0.09 -11.09
CA CYS A 31 -7.74 0.19 -12.52
C CYS A 31 -8.49 1.49 -12.80
N GLU A 32 -8.12 2.20 -13.87
CA GLU A 32 -8.64 3.54 -14.16
C GLU A 32 -10.16 3.57 -14.32
N ALA A 33 -10.74 2.58 -15.01
CA ALA A 33 -12.19 2.41 -15.16
C ALA A 33 -12.94 2.22 -13.83
N TRP A 34 -12.22 1.88 -12.76
CA TRP A 34 -12.75 1.62 -11.42
C TRP A 34 -12.28 2.66 -10.38
N ARG A 35 -11.62 3.73 -10.82
CA ARG A 35 -11.25 4.84 -9.94
C ARG A 35 -12.49 5.55 -9.43
N HIS A 36 -12.35 6.23 -8.29
CA HIS A 36 -13.42 6.98 -7.61
C HIS A 36 -14.59 6.17 -7.05
N GLN A 37 -14.58 4.84 -7.17
CA GLN A 37 -15.58 3.95 -6.56
C GLN A 37 -15.19 3.51 -5.13
N GLY A 38 -14.22 4.17 -4.49
CA GLY A 38 -13.80 3.83 -3.14
C GLY A 38 -12.91 2.58 -3.01
N LEU A 39 -12.50 1.93 -4.10
CA LEU A 39 -11.70 0.69 -4.03
C LEU A 39 -10.36 0.86 -3.29
N GLY A 40 -9.71 2.01 -3.44
CA GLY A 40 -8.49 2.32 -2.69
C GLY A 40 -8.74 2.36 -1.17
N ARG A 41 -9.88 2.93 -0.78
CA ARG A 41 -10.34 2.98 0.62
C ARG A 41 -10.65 1.58 1.15
N GLU A 42 -11.35 0.75 0.38
CA GLU A 42 -11.64 -0.64 0.77
C GLU A 42 -10.39 -1.48 0.98
N LEU A 43 -9.39 -1.31 0.12
CA LEU A 43 -8.10 -1.99 0.26
C LEU A 43 -7.38 -1.60 1.56
N VAL A 44 -7.41 -0.32 1.94
CA VAL A 44 -6.81 0.15 3.19
C VAL A 44 -7.58 -0.38 4.40
N HIS A 45 -8.91 -0.33 4.38
CA HIS A 45 -9.74 -0.92 5.45
C HIS A 45 -9.47 -2.41 5.62
N SER A 46 -9.42 -3.15 4.51
CA SER A 46 -9.10 -4.58 4.52
C SER A 46 -7.72 -4.86 5.12
N LEU A 47 -6.73 -4.02 4.81
CA LEU A 47 -5.39 -4.12 5.40
C LEU A 47 -5.43 -3.92 6.92
N LEU A 48 -6.11 -2.88 7.39
CA LEU A 48 -6.20 -2.55 8.82
C LEU A 48 -6.95 -3.63 9.59
N ALA A 49 -8.06 -4.14 9.05
CA ALA A 49 -8.83 -5.23 9.63
C ALA A 49 -8.01 -6.53 9.70
N HIS A 50 -7.20 -6.82 8.68
CA HIS A 50 -6.35 -8.01 8.67
C HIS A 50 -5.15 -7.91 9.63
N ARG A 51 -4.72 -6.70 9.99
CA ARG A 51 -3.56 -6.45 10.87
C ARG A 51 -3.86 -5.34 11.87
N PRO A 52 -4.76 -5.60 12.84
CA PRO A 52 -5.14 -4.61 13.83
C PRO A 52 -3.95 -4.24 14.72
N GLY A 53 -3.85 -2.95 15.05
CA GLY A 53 -2.81 -2.41 15.92
C GLY A 53 -1.41 -2.33 15.30
N TYR A 54 -1.28 -2.48 13.97
CA TYR A 54 0.00 -2.25 13.30
C TYR A 54 0.26 -0.76 13.08
N LEU A 55 1.51 -0.35 13.27
CA LEU A 55 1.99 0.98 12.89
C LEU A 55 2.34 0.99 11.40
N TRP A 56 1.61 1.78 10.62
CA TRP A 56 1.76 1.82 9.17
C TRP A 56 2.54 3.05 8.72
N THR A 57 3.48 2.83 7.80
CA THR A 57 4.16 3.89 7.05
C THR A 57 3.90 3.72 5.57
N THR A 58 4.17 4.74 4.77
CA THR A 58 4.08 4.69 3.31
C THR A 58 5.45 4.97 2.70
N THR A 59 5.66 4.48 1.48
CA THR A 59 6.77 4.97 0.63
C THR A 59 6.55 6.43 0.23
N SER A 60 7.49 7.01 -0.52
CA SER A 60 7.29 8.37 -1.06
C SER A 60 5.94 8.47 -1.76
N GLN A 61 5.17 9.50 -1.44
CA GLN A 61 3.82 9.71 -1.94
C GLN A 61 3.82 10.79 -3.03
N THR A 62 3.02 10.59 -4.08
CA THR A 62 2.62 11.68 -4.97
C THR A 62 1.69 12.65 -4.22
N PRO A 63 1.46 13.88 -4.72
CA PRO A 63 0.48 14.80 -4.12
C PRO A 63 -0.90 14.15 -3.91
N ASP A 64 -1.40 13.43 -4.92
CA ASP A 64 -2.68 12.70 -4.84
C ASP A 64 -2.64 11.59 -3.77
N GLY A 65 -1.53 10.86 -3.69
CA GLY A 65 -1.33 9.84 -2.67
C GLY A 65 -1.35 10.44 -1.26
N ARG A 66 -0.74 11.61 -1.07
CA ARG A 66 -0.76 12.33 0.20
C ARG A 66 -2.18 12.76 0.58
N ALA A 67 -2.93 13.33 -0.36
CA ALA A 67 -4.33 13.70 -0.13
C ALA A 67 -5.18 12.47 0.26
N PHE A 68 -4.99 11.35 -0.46
CA PHE A 68 -5.66 10.09 -0.15
C PHE A 68 -5.36 9.59 1.26
N PHE A 69 -4.08 9.50 1.65
CA PHE A 69 -3.71 9.01 2.98
C PHE A 69 -4.11 9.95 4.12
N LEU A 70 -4.19 11.27 3.87
CA LEU A 70 -4.75 12.21 4.83
C LEU A 70 -6.24 11.95 5.07
N THR A 71 -7.01 11.67 4.01
CA THR A 71 -8.41 11.26 4.14
C THR A 71 -8.54 9.95 4.91
N MET A 72 -7.75 8.94 4.56
CA MET A 72 -7.75 7.65 5.28
C MET A 72 -7.38 7.81 6.74
N ALA A 73 -6.43 8.71 7.08
CA ALA A 73 -6.04 8.94 8.47
C ALA A 73 -7.18 9.54 9.30
N ARG A 74 -7.94 10.48 8.74
CA ARG A 74 -9.13 11.04 9.41
C ARG A 74 -10.21 9.98 9.60
N GLU A 75 -10.42 9.14 8.60
CA GLU A 75 -11.46 8.13 8.62
C GLU A 75 -11.15 6.96 9.57
N THR A 76 -9.90 6.50 9.59
CA THR A 76 -9.51 5.27 10.32
C THR A 76 -8.86 5.56 11.68
N ALA A 77 -8.61 6.84 11.99
CA ALA A 77 -7.77 7.29 13.11
C ALA A 77 -6.34 6.68 13.10
N VAL A 78 -5.89 6.09 11.98
CA VAL A 78 -4.54 5.56 11.80
C VAL A 78 -3.69 6.57 11.05
N VAL A 79 -2.54 6.94 11.62
CA VAL A 79 -1.59 7.80 10.93
C VAL A 79 -0.79 7.02 9.88
N PHE A 80 -0.60 7.64 8.71
CA PHE A 80 0.18 7.08 7.60
C PHE A 80 1.37 7.97 7.23
N PRO A 81 2.36 8.15 8.13
CA PRO A 81 3.55 8.94 7.81
C PRO A 81 4.27 8.38 6.58
N HIS A 82 4.79 9.29 5.76
CA HIS A 82 5.62 8.93 4.62
C HIS A 82 7.08 8.78 5.06
N GLY A 83 7.76 7.78 4.52
CA GLY A 83 9.16 7.53 4.84
C GLY A 83 9.38 6.97 6.25
N GLY A 84 10.56 7.25 6.81
CA GLY A 84 11.03 6.70 8.08
C GLY A 84 11.87 5.42 7.93
N ALA A 85 12.66 5.10 8.96
CA ALA A 85 13.42 3.86 8.99
C ALA A 85 12.45 2.67 9.16
N LEU A 86 12.64 1.63 8.35
CA LEU A 86 12.00 0.34 8.62
C LEU A 86 12.66 -0.29 9.86
N CYS A 87 11.91 -1.11 10.61
CA CYS A 87 12.54 -1.88 11.66
C CYS A 87 13.59 -2.84 11.09
N ARG A 88 14.58 -3.22 11.90
CA ARG A 88 15.67 -4.12 11.50
C ARG A 88 15.15 -5.44 10.88
N HIS A 89 14.03 -5.95 11.37
CA HIS A 89 13.38 -7.16 10.84
C HIS A 89 12.79 -6.97 9.44
N LEU A 90 12.27 -5.78 9.12
CA LEU A 90 11.74 -5.45 7.78
C LEU A 90 12.86 -5.13 6.77
N MET A 91 13.98 -4.59 7.25
CA MET A 91 15.14 -4.33 6.39
C MET A 91 15.85 -5.61 5.95
N GLY A 92 15.77 -6.68 6.76
CA GLY A 92 16.52 -7.92 6.53
C GLY A 92 18.05 -7.69 6.56
N PRO A 93 18.85 -8.74 6.29
CA PRO A 93 20.31 -8.62 6.25
C PRO A 93 20.84 -7.78 5.07
N PHE A 94 20.03 -7.50 4.06
CA PHE A 94 20.43 -6.74 2.87
C PHE A 94 20.26 -5.22 3.06
N ARG A 95 21.28 -4.60 3.66
CA ARG A 95 21.31 -3.15 3.95
C ARG A 95 21.24 -2.20 2.73
N ARG A 96 21.38 -2.64 1.47
CA ARG A 96 21.53 -1.70 0.32
C ARG A 96 20.76 -2.00 -0.99
N SER A 97 20.13 -3.16 -1.16
CA SER A 97 19.56 -3.56 -2.47
C SER A 97 18.07 -3.20 -2.66
N TRP A 98 17.40 -2.69 -1.62
CA TRP A 98 15.94 -2.59 -1.60
C TRP A 98 15.34 -1.46 -2.45
N ARG A 99 16.10 -0.40 -2.76
CA ARG A 99 15.63 0.68 -3.64
C ARG A 99 15.36 0.20 -5.08
N TYR A 100 16.13 -0.76 -5.57
CA TYR A 100 16.01 -1.28 -6.94
C TYR A 100 14.78 -2.17 -7.12
N LEU A 101 14.44 -3.01 -6.13
CA LEU A 101 13.30 -3.93 -6.21
C LEU A 101 11.93 -3.22 -6.17
N LEU A 102 11.87 -2.02 -5.60
CA LEU A 102 10.65 -1.18 -5.60
C LEU A 102 10.54 -0.34 -6.88
N ALA A 103 11.66 0.02 -7.50
CA ALA A 103 11.68 0.83 -8.73
C ALA A 103 11.38 0.01 -9.99
N HIS A 104 11.72 -1.29 -10.03
CA HIS A 104 11.63 -2.08 -11.27
C HIS A 104 10.31 -2.85 -11.46
N TRP A 105 9.31 -2.68 -10.59
CA TRP A 105 8.03 -3.38 -10.73
C TRP A 105 6.96 -2.44 -11.27
N SER A 106 6.94 -2.28 -12.60
CA SER A 106 5.80 -1.71 -13.30
C SER A 106 4.59 -2.63 -13.16
N PRO A 107 3.39 -2.10 -12.90
CA PRO A 107 2.18 -2.87 -13.12
C PRO A 107 2.18 -3.20 -14.62
N ARG A 108 2.28 -4.48 -14.99
CA ARG A 108 1.84 -4.88 -16.33
C ARG A 108 0.38 -4.45 -16.41
N ARG A 109 0.13 -3.33 -17.09
CA ARG A 109 -1.21 -2.90 -17.50
C ARG A 109 -1.80 -4.11 -18.21
N PRO A 110 -2.89 -4.73 -17.73
CA PRO A 110 -3.63 -5.65 -18.57
C PRO A 110 -4.06 -4.83 -19.77
N ARG A 111 -3.69 -5.25 -20.99
CA ARG A 111 -4.30 -4.68 -22.20
C ARG A 111 -5.78 -5.00 -22.11
N ALA A 112 -6.60 -3.96 -22.11
CA ALA A 112 -8.00 -4.10 -22.43
C ALA A 112 -8.07 -4.58 -23.89
N HIS A 113 -8.53 -5.82 -24.07
CA HIS A 113 -9.10 -6.30 -25.32
C HIS A 113 -10.61 -6.28 -25.15
#